data_AF-A0A7K2VGR4-F1
#
_entry.id   AF-A0A7K2VGR4-F1
#
_cell.length_a   1.000
_cell.length_b   1.000
_cell.length_c   1.000
_cell.angle_alpha   90.00
_cell.angle_beta   90.00
_cell.angle_gamma   90.00
#
_symmetry.space_group_name_H-M   'P 1'
#
loop_
_entity.id
_entity.type
_entity.pdbx_description
1 polymer ?
#
loop_
_entity_poly.entity_id
_entity_poly.type
_entity_poly.pdbx_seq_one_letter_code
_entity_poly.pdbx_strand_id
1 'polypeptide(L)'
;RERELGPVLDDITVPVRYVVASGTSFGSRGDEQERIRAGLDAVTTRNPNIRIGAKVASNHGALLKKDFPAIAEAVREVVASTREGR
;
A
#
# COMPACT_ATOMS: atom_id res chain seq x y z
N ARG A 1 3.60 17.64 2.27
CA ARG A 1 3.44 16.17 2.32
C ARG A 1 4.50 15.42 1.53
N GLU A 2 4.59 15.51 0.20
CA GLU A 2 5.63 14.76 -0.56
C GLU A 2 7.06 15.10 -0.10
N ARG A 3 7.38 16.39 0.11
CA ARG A 3 8.67 16.83 0.68
C ARG A 3 8.97 16.35 2.10
N GLU A 4 7.95 15.93 2.85
CA GLU A 4 8.09 15.53 4.27
C GLU A 4 8.16 14.01 4.40
N LEU A 5 7.32 13.29 3.65
CA LEU A 5 7.26 11.83 3.68
C LEU A 5 8.19 11.17 2.67
N GLY A 6 8.63 11.89 1.63
CA GLY A 6 9.53 11.39 0.60
C GLY A 6 10.79 10.74 1.19
N PRO A 7 11.60 11.47 1.98
CA PRO A 7 12.80 10.91 2.60
C PRO A 7 12.51 9.69 3.49
N VAL A 8 11.40 9.70 4.24
CA VAL A 8 11.01 8.59 5.11
C VAL A 8 10.71 7.33 4.30
N LEU A 9 10.03 7.46 3.17
CA LEU A 9 9.69 6.33 2.30
C LEU A 9 10.91 5.85 1.50
N ASP A 10 11.80 6.76 1.12
CA ASP A 10 13.04 6.43 0.41
C ASP A 10 14.02 5.66 1.32
N ASP A 11 14.05 5.96 2.63
CA ASP A 11 14.91 5.30 3.63
C ASP A 11 14.42 3.90 4.06
N ILE A 12 13.27 3.42 3.57
CA ILE A 12 12.79 2.08 3.92
C ILE A 12 13.69 1.00 3.29
N THR A 13 14.36 0.23 4.15
CA THR A 13 15.31 -0.82 3.75
C THR A 13 14.75 -2.24 3.80
N VAL A 14 13.49 -2.40 4.19
CA VAL A 14 12.83 -3.71 4.37
C VAL A 14 11.68 -3.89 3.39
N PRO A 15 11.32 -5.13 3.00
CA PRO A 15 10.19 -5.37 2.10
C PRO A 15 8.88 -4.84 2.67
N VAL A 16 8.17 -4.03 1.88
CA VAL A 16 6.86 -3.46 2.21
C VAL A 16 5.84 -3.80 1.13
N ARG A 17 4.61 -4.11 1.55
CA ARG A 17 3.45 -4.32 0.68
C ARG A 17 2.30 -3.40 1.09
N TYR A 18 1.94 -2.48 0.20
CA TYR A 18 0.74 -1.67 0.37
C TYR A 18 -0.49 -2.45 -0.12
N VAL A 19 -1.49 -2.56 0.76
CA VAL A 19 -2.83 -3.03 0.42
C VAL A 19 -3.79 -1.86 0.48
N VAL A 20 -4.38 -1.52 -0.66
CA VAL A 20 -5.04 -0.24 -0.86
C VAL A 20 -6.52 -0.46 -1.18
N ALA A 21 -7.40 0.02 -0.30
CA ALA A 21 -8.84 0.11 -0.57
C ALA A 21 -9.09 0.97 -1.81
N SER A 22 -10.18 0.76 -2.55
CA SER A 22 -10.61 1.64 -3.65
C SER A 22 -12.01 2.21 -3.44
N GLY A 23 -12.81 1.58 -2.58
CA GLY A 23 -14.16 2.03 -2.25
C GLY A 23 -14.19 3.36 -1.50
N THR A 24 -15.32 4.06 -1.62
CA THR A 24 -15.59 5.32 -0.93
C THR A 24 -15.58 5.13 0.59
N SER A 25 -14.81 5.99 1.27
CA SER A 25 -14.70 6.00 2.74
C SER A 25 -15.49 7.18 3.32
N PHE A 26 -15.86 7.10 4.59
CA PHE A 26 -16.59 8.18 5.26
C PHE A 26 -15.81 9.50 5.14
N GLY A 27 -16.46 10.55 4.62
CA GLY A 27 -15.85 11.86 4.40
C GLY A 27 -15.11 12.06 3.07
N SER A 28 -14.97 11.03 2.23
CA SER A 28 -14.38 11.20 0.88
C SER A 28 -15.39 11.70 -0.15
N ARG A 29 -14.98 12.60 -1.05
CA ARG A 29 -15.79 13.07 -2.17
C ARG A 29 -15.15 12.63 -3.50
N GLY A 30 -15.96 12.07 -4.40
CA GLY A 30 -15.54 11.75 -5.77
C GLY A 30 -14.29 10.85 -5.84
N ASP A 31 -13.29 11.30 -6.60
CA ASP A 31 -12.05 10.59 -6.92
C ASP A 31 -10.86 10.94 -6.00
N GLU A 32 -11.08 11.70 -4.91
CA GLU A 32 -10.01 12.17 -4.00
C GLU A 32 -9.10 11.05 -3.53
N GLN A 33 -9.69 9.91 -3.20
CA GLN A 33 -8.96 8.74 -2.73
C GLN A 33 -8.10 8.11 -3.83
N GLU A 34 -8.54 8.17 -5.09
CA GLU A 34 -7.77 7.67 -6.22
C GLU A 34 -6.59 8.56 -6.54
N ARG A 35 -6.75 9.89 -6.45
CA ARG A 35 -5.66 10.86 -6.65
C ARG A 35 -4.54 10.69 -5.62
N ILE A 36 -4.89 10.42 -4.36
CA ILE A 36 -3.89 10.15 -3.32
C ILE A 36 -3.12 8.86 -3.64
N ARG A 37 -3.79 7.87 -4.22
CA ARG A 37 -3.17 6.58 -4.58
C ARG A 37 -2.28 6.66 -5.81
N ALA A 38 -2.54 7.58 -6.74
CA ALA A 38 -1.63 7.85 -7.86
C ALA A 38 -0.23 8.29 -7.38
N GLY A 39 -0.13 8.91 -6.20
CA GLY A 39 1.16 9.24 -5.59
C GLY A 39 1.99 8.01 -5.18
N LEU A 40 1.38 6.82 -5.09
CA LEU A 40 2.06 5.60 -4.69
C LEU A 40 3.01 5.09 -5.79
N ASP A 41 2.71 5.35 -7.06
CA ASP A 41 3.56 4.97 -8.20
C ASP A 41 4.94 5.63 -8.13
N ALA A 42 4.97 6.90 -7.73
CA ALA A 42 6.22 7.64 -7.53
C ALA A 42 7.04 7.06 -6.37
N VAL A 43 6.39 6.52 -5.33
CA VAL A 43 7.06 5.88 -4.20
C VAL A 43 7.62 4.52 -4.59
N THR A 44 6.82 3.67 -5.24
CA THR A 44 7.27 2.33 -5.68
C THR A 44 8.36 2.39 -6.75
N THR A 45 8.40 3.47 -7.53
CA THR A 45 9.49 3.72 -8.50
C THR A 45 10.79 4.10 -7.82
N ARG A 46 10.73 4.91 -6.75
CA ARG A 46 11.93 5.40 -6.04
C ARG A 46 12.51 4.39 -5.07
N ASN A 47 11.71 3.47 -4.54
CA ASN A 47 12.17 2.44 -3.61
C ASN A 47 11.63 1.04 -3.98
N PRO A 48 12.49 0.12 -4.48
CA PRO A 48 12.06 -1.22 -4.93
C PRO A 48 11.63 -2.16 -3.79
N ASN A 49 11.93 -1.81 -2.53
CA ASN A 49 11.44 -2.54 -1.36
C ASN A 49 9.93 -2.34 -1.18
N ILE A 50 9.39 -1.23 -1.68
CA ILE A 50 7.99 -0.87 -1.56
C ILE A 50 7.24 -1.31 -2.82
N ARG A 51 6.20 -2.13 -2.65
CA ARG A 51 5.32 -2.54 -3.75
C ARG A 51 3.85 -2.47 -3.35
N ILE A 52 2.98 -2.35 -4.34
CA ILE A 52 1.54 -2.56 -4.16
C ILE A 52 1.31 -4.07 -4.18
N GLY A 53 0.85 -4.63 -3.06
CA GLY A 53 0.48 -6.05 -2.98
C GLY A 53 -0.93 -6.29 -3.50
N ALA A 54 -1.87 -5.40 -3.18
CA ALA A 54 -3.24 -5.50 -3.68
C ALA A 54 -3.96 -4.15 -3.70
N LYS A 55 -4.89 -4.01 -4.65
CA LYS A 55 -5.92 -2.97 -4.63
C LYS A 55 -7.29 -3.65 -4.54
N VAL A 56 -8.07 -3.31 -3.54
CA VAL A 56 -9.33 -4.03 -3.22
C VAL A 56 -10.54 -3.11 -3.33
N ALA A 57 -11.71 -3.68 -3.62
CA ALA A 57 -12.93 -2.91 -3.87
C ALA A 57 -13.54 -2.28 -2.61
N SER A 58 -13.31 -2.85 -1.42
CA SER A 58 -13.83 -2.26 -0.18
C SER A 58 -13.17 -0.92 0.14
N ASN A 59 -13.72 -0.26 1.16
CA ASN A 59 -13.21 1.01 1.67
C ASN A 59 -12.27 0.80 2.88
N HIS A 60 -11.70 1.91 3.37
CA HIS A 60 -10.69 1.88 4.43
C HIS A 60 -11.15 1.16 5.71
N GLY A 61 -12.40 1.40 6.15
CA GLY A 61 -12.94 0.80 7.37
C GLY A 61 -13.38 -0.66 7.21
N ALA A 62 -13.61 -1.13 5.98
CA ALA A 62 -14.12 -2.47 5.71
C ALA A 62 -13.05 -3.45 5.19
N LEU A 63 -11.89 -2.94 4.75
CA LEU A 63 -10.83 -3.72 4.11
C LEU A 63 -10.36 -4.90 4.99
N LEU A 64 -10.14 -4.67 6.29
CA LEU A 64 -9.76 -5.75 7.21
C LEU A 64 -10.86 -6.81 7.40
N LYS A 65 -12.13 -6.43 7.26
CA LYS A 65 -13.27 -7.34 7.45
C LYS A 65 -13.60 -8.12 6.18
N LYS A 66 -13.55 -7.47 5.03
CA LYS A 66 -14.02 -8.00 3.75
C LYS A 66 -12.90 -8.58 2.89
N ASP A 67 -11.72 -7.96 2.95
CA ASP A 67 -10.58 -8.29 2.08
C ASP A 67 -9.38 -8.83 2.89
N PHE A 68 -9.65 -9.40 4.07
CA PHE A 68 -8.62 -10.08 4.87
C PHE A 68 -7.80 -11.13 4.08
N PRO A 69 -8.32 -11.84 3.05
CA PRO A 69 -7.49 -12.75 2.27
C PRO A 69 -6.33 -12.04 1.55
N ALA A 70 -6.59 -10.86 0.98
CA ALA A 70 -5.58 -10.05 0.28
C ALA A 70 -4.50 -9.55 1.26
N ILE A 71 -4.89 -9.24 2.49
CA ILE A 71 -3.96 -8.84 3.56
C ILE A 71 -3.09 -10.03 3.96
N ALA A 72 -3.70 -11.20 4.16
CA ALA A 72 -2.97 -12.41 4.50
C ALA A 72 -1.99 -12.82 3.40
N GLU A 73 -2.34 -12.61 2.13
CA GLU A 73 -1.45 -12.81 0.99
C GLU A 73 -0.26 -11.84 1.00
N ALA A 74 -0.51 -10.54 1.16
CA ALA A 74 0.54 -9.54 1.27
C ALA A 74 1.52 -9.83 2.43
N VAL A 75 1.01 -10.32 3.57
CA VAL A 75 1.87 -10.78 4.69
C VAL A 75 2.74 -11.96 4.28
N ARG A 76 2.17 -12.96 3.58
CA ARG A 76 2.95 -14.11 3.09
C ARG A 76 4.03 -13.68 2.09
N GLU A 77 3.75 -12.73 1.21
CA GLU A 77 4.74 -12.18 0.29
C GLU A 77 5.92 -11.53 1.01
N VAL A 78 5.65 -10.70 2.03
CA VAL A 78 6.72 -10.05 2.81
C VAL A 78 7.61 -11.08 3.50
N VAL A 79 6.99 -12.13 4.07
CA VAL A 79 7.71 -13.24 4.70
C VAL A 79 8.58 -13.98 3.68
N ALA A 80 8.07 -14.23 2.47
CA ALA A 80 8.84 -14.85 1.39
C ALA A 80 10.03 -13.99 0.96
N SER A 81 9.81 -12.69 0.69
CA SER A 81 10.89 -11.78 0.29
C SER A 81 11.99 -11.63 1.35
N THR A 82 11.63 -11.65 2.64
CA THR A 82 12.63 -11.63 3.73
C THR A 82 13.49 -12.90 3.75
N ARG A 83 12.92 -14.05 3.39
CA ARG A 83 13.66 -15.32 3.32
C ARG A 83 14.61 -15.38 2.14
N GLU A 84 14.23 -14.81 1.00
CA GLU A 84 15.08 -14.74 -0.21
C GLU A 84 16.31 -13.84 -0.03
N GLY A 85 16.21 -12.82 0.83
CA GLY A 85 17.32 -11.91 1.13
C GLY A 85 18.27 -12.37 2.24
N ARG A 86 18.04 -13.53 2.86
CA ARG A 86 18.90 -14.10 3.93
C ARG A 86 19.86 -15.14 3.38
#